data_AF-A0A1I3KKN6-F1
#
_entry.id   AF-A0A1I3KKN6-F1
#
_cell.length_a   1.000
_cell.length_b   1.000
_cell.length_c   1.000
_cell.angle_alpha   90.00
_cell.angle_beta   90.00
_cell.angle_gamma   90.00
#
_symmetry.space_group_name_H-M   'P 1'
#
loop_
_entity.id
_entity.type
_entity.pdbx_description
1 polymer ?
#
loop_
_entity_poly.entity_id
_entity_poly.type
_entity_poly.pdbx_seq_one_letter_code
_entity_poly.pdbx_strand_id
1 'polypeptide(L)'
;MRCAVLGDPIAHSLSPVLHRAGYAAVGLDWTYDAVRVPAGGLRDFIASLDGTWRGLSLTMPLKREAMALVDEVTSRGRLVGAVNTLLLVDGRVVATNTDLTGAAAAVHERYDGPVRSASILGAGATAASTGLALCDLGATTITLLARSPERARETVEAIGRHPSRPTVDVGSLDDVPTGDVLVSTVPAGAQTPALVARCSGVPVVFEVLYDPWPTPLAAGVERDGRVLVSGLDLLVHQAAHQFEIFTDREAPLAVMRAAGEAALAERRPA
;
A
#
# COMPACT_ATOMS: atom_id res chain seq x y z
N MET A 1 -9.51 -20.75 -11.69
CA MET A 1 -10.27 -19.66 -11.04
C MET A 1 -9.76 -18.31 -11.55
N ARG A 2 -10.55 -17.25 -11.40
CA ARG A 2 -10.22 -15.90 -11.88
C ARG A 2 -10.06 -14.94 -10.72
N CYS A 3 -9.00 -14.14 -10.78
CA CYS A 3 -8.84 -12.94 -9.97
C CYS A 3 -8.56 -11.74 -10.87
N ALA A 4 -8.71 -10.53 -10.33
CA ALA A 4 -8.29 -9.32 -11.04
C ALA A 4 -7.90 -8.20 -10.07
N VAL A 5 -7.13 -7.24 -10.57
CA VAL A 5 -6.99 -5.92 -9.97
C VAL A 5 -7.89 -4.94 -10.70
N LEU A 6 -8.69 -4.18 -9.96
CA LEU A 6 -9.64 -3.20 -10.48
C LEU A 6 -9.22 -1.77 -10.10
N GLY A 7 -9.33 -0.84 -11.04
CA GLY A 7 -9.11 0.59 -10.79
C GLY A 7 -9.12 1.44 -12.05
N ASP A 8 -8.88 2.74 -11.89
CA ASP A 8 -8.72 3.67 -13.00
C ASP A 8 -7.74 4.81 -12.63
N PRO A 9 -6.57 4.92 -13.27
CA PRO A 9 -6.02 4.01 -14.30
C PRO A 9 -5.53 2.67 -13.73
N ILE A 10 -5.39 1.65 -14.59
CA ILE A 10 -4.97 0.29 -14.16
C ILE A 10 -3.85 -0.35 -15.00
N ALA A 11 -3.57 0.19 -16.19
CA ALA A 11 -2.71 -0.46 -17.19
C ALA A 11 -1.27 -0.71 -16.69
N HIS A 12 -0.78 0.10 -15.77
CA HIS A 12 0.58 0.00 -15.24
C HIS A 12 0.70 -0.89 -14.00
N SER A 13 -0.38 -1.49 -13.52
CA SER A 13 -0.33 -2.35 -12.32
C SER A 13 0.60 -3.54 -12.54
N LEU A 14 1.46 -3.82 -11.55
CA LEU A 14 2.29 -5.03 -11.52
C LEU A 14 1.58 -6.21 -10.84
N SER A 15 0.41 -6.02 -10.22
CA SER A 15 -0.32 -7.11 -9.56
C SER A 15 -0.54 -8.33 -10.47
N PRO A 16 -0.89 -8.19 -11.76
CA PRO A 16 -0.96 -9.35 -12.66
C PRO A 16 0.35 -10.12 -12.79
N VAL A 17 1.49 -9.43 -12.83
CA VAL A 17 2.82 -10.06 -12.90
C VAL A 17 3.08 -10.86 -11.62
N LEU A 18 2.89 -10.22 -10.45
CA LEU A 18 3.14 -10.84 -9.15
C LEU A 18 2.26 -12.08 -8.93
N HIS A 19 0.95 -11.95 -9.13
CA HIS A 19 0.02 -13.04 -8.87
C HIS A 19 0.18 -14.20 -9.85
N ARG A 20 0.39 -13.93 -11.15
CA ARG A 20 0.61 -15.01 -12.14
C ARG A 20 1.91 -15.77 -11.86
N ALA A 21 2.98 -15.06 -11.46
CA ALA A 21 4.22 -15.71 -11.02
C ALA A 21 3.99 -16.58 -9.78
N GLY A 22 3.24 -16.07 -8.80
CA GLY A 22 2.85 -16.84 -7.62
C GLY A 22 2.04 -18.09 -7.98
N TYR A 23 1.02 -17.96 -8.83
CA TYR A 23 0.16 -19.09 -9.24
C TYR A 23 0.96 -20.17 -9.96
N ALA A 24 1.83 -19.78 -10.90
CA ALA A 24 2.71 -20.71 -11.59
C ALA A 24 3.63 -21.46 -10.61
N ALA A 25 4.22 -20.77 -9.64
CA ALA A 25 5.13 -21.37 -8.68
C ALA A 25 4.48 -22.42 -7.77
N VAL A 26 3.17 -22.30 -7.49
CA VAL A 26 2.42 -23.27 -6.67
C VAL A 26 1.58 -24.25 -7.50
N GLY A 27 1.70 -24.24 -8.82
CA GLY A 27 0.98 -25.13 -9.73
C GLY A 27 -0.52 -24.85 -9.85
N LEU A 28 -0.96 -23.58 -9.67
CA LEU A 28 -2.34 -23.16 -9.87
C LEU A 28 -2.56 -22.64 -11.30
N ASP A 29 -3.52 -23.22 -12.00
CA ASP A 29 -4.00 -22.74 -13.30
C ASP A 29 -5.09 -21.66 -13.12
N TRP A 30 -4.67 -20.52 -12.56
CA TRP A 30 -5.54 -19.39 -12.25
C TRP A 30 -5.13 -18.16 -13.08
N THR A 31 -6.11 -17.32 -13.41
CA THR A 31 -5.84 -16.06 -14.11
C THR A 31 -5.85 -14.89 -13.13
N TYR A 32 -5.06 -13.87 -13.44
CA TYR A 32 -5.09 -12.59 -12.74
C TYR A 32 -5.00 -11.46 -13.75
N ASP A 33 -6.07 -10.67 -13.91
CA ASP A 33 -6.14 -9.63 -14.95
C ASP A 33 -6.16 -8.22 -14.35
N ALA A 34 -5.82 -7.23 -15.17
CA ALA A 34 -6.01 -5.81 -14.84
C ALA A 34 -7.26 -5.31 -15.58
N VAL A 35 -8.26 -4.86 -14.83
CA VAL A 35 -9.53 -4.41 -15.42
C VAL A 35 -9.80 -2.97 -15.03
N ARG A 36 -10.06 -2.13 -16.04
CA ARG A 36 -10.36 -0.73 -15.82
C ARG A 36 -11.80 -0.61 -15.31
N VAL A 37 -11.96 -0.09 -14.10
CA VAL A 37 -13.26 0.19 -13.50
C VAL A 37 -13.20 1.60 -12.89
N PRO A 38 -13.94 2.57 -13.45
CA PRO A 38 -13.99 3.93 -12.93
C PRO A 38 -14.81 4.00 -11.63
N ALA A 39 -14.72 5.13 -10.93
CA ALA A 39 -15.54 5.39 -9.76
C ALA A 39 -17.05 5.23 -10.07
N GLY A 40 -17.78 4.56 -9.19
CA GLY A 40 -19.20 4.23 -9.34
C GLY A 40 -19.48 2.97 -10.16
N GLY A 41 -18.47 2.39 -10.83
CA GLY A 41 -18.62 1.18 -11.63
C GLY A 41 -18.42 -0.13 -10.87
N LEU A 42 -18.00 -0.09 -9.59
CA LEU A 42 -17.64 -1.31 -8.87
C LEU A 42 -18.86 -2.18 -8.58
N ARG A 43 -20.01 -1.57 -8.28
CA ARG A 43 -21.26 -2.30 -8.01
C ARG A 43 -21.67 -3.18 -9.19
N ASP A 44 -21.68 -2.60 -10.39
CA ASP A 44 -22.07 -3.30 -11.61
C ASP A 44 -21.06 -4.40 -11.95
N PHE A 45 -19.77 -4.14 -11.73
CA PHE A 45 -18.74 -5.15 -11.91
C PHE A 45 -18.95 -6.35 -10.97
N ILE A 46 -19.16 -6.11 -9.68
CA ILE A 46 -19.42 -7.17 -8.69
C ILE A 46 -20.69 -7.95 -9.05
N ALA A 47 -21.76 -7.26 -9.47
CA ALA A 47 -23.00 -7.90 -9.87
C ALA A 47 -22.87 -8.78 -11.13
N SER A 48 -21.85 -8.55 -11.96
CA SER A 48 -21.57 -9.33 -13.18
C SER A 48 -20.78 -10.62 -12.95
N LEU A 49 -20.28 -10.84 -11.73
CA LEU A 49 -19.41 -11.97 -11.42
C LEU A 49 -20.20 -13.28 -11.36
N ASP A 50 -19.58 -14.34 -11.86
CA ASP A 50 -20.08 -15.72 -11.77
C ASP A 50 -19.20 -16.57 -10.83
N GLY A 51 -19.52 -17.86 -10.71
CA GLY A 51 -18.78 -18.81 -9.87
C GLY A 51 -17.33 -19.10 -10.29
N THR A 52 -16.83 -18.49 -11.37
CA THR A 52 -15.42 -18.63 -11.79
C THR A 52 -14.49 -17.65 -11.08
N TRP A 53 -15.03 -16.64 -10.40
CA TRP A 53 -14.27 -15.60 -9.70
C TRP A 53 -13.98 -15.96 -8.25
N ARG A 54 -12.75 -15.68 -7.82
CA ARG A 54 -12.28 -15.94 -6.45
C ARG A 54 -11.93 -14.68 -5.68
N GLY A 55 -11.30 -13.70 -6.31
CA GLY A 55 -10.80 -12.53 -5.61
C GLY A 55 -10.62 -11.30 -6.48
N LEU A 56 -10.81 -10.13 -5.89
CA LEU A 56 -10.55 -8.84 -6.53
C LEU A 56 -9.61 -8.02 -5.65
N SER A 57 -8.49 -7.59 -6.19
CA SER A 57 -7.71 -6.51 -5.60
C SER A 57 -8.26 -5.17 -6.10
N LEU A 58 -8.27 -4.15 -5.26
CA LEU A 58 -8.77 -2.83 -5.59
C LEU A 58 -7.66 -1.79 -5.45
N THR A 59 -7.53 -0.93 -6.45
CA THR A 59 -6.73 0.28 -6.36
C THR A 59 -7.63 1.53 -6.47
N MET A 60 -7.03 2.71 -6.52
CA MET A 60 -7.75 3.96 -6.75
C MET A 60 -8.64 3.83 -8.01
N PRO A 61 -9.88 4.35 -8.00
CA PRO A 61 -10.56 5.06 -6.90
C PRO A 61 -11.44 4.16 -6.00
N LEU A 62 -11.35 2.84 -6.12
CA LEU A 62 -12.41 1.91 -5.70
C LEU A 62 -12.37 1.50 -4.22
N LYS A 63 -11.24 1.72 -3.53
CA LYS A 63 -11.02 1.17 -2.18
C LYS A 63 -12.05 1.60 -1.14
N ARG A 64 -12.56 2.84 -1.24
CA ARG A 64 -13.58 3.37 -0.33
C ARG A 64 -14.99 2.98 -0.76
N GLU A 65 -15.26 3.03 -2.07
CA GLU A 65 -16.54 2.64 -2.66
C GLU A 65 -16.92 1.21 -2.26
N ALA A 66 -15.94 0.30 -2.27
CA ALA A 66 -16.13 -1.10 -1.92
C ALA A 66 -16.72 -1.33 -0.52
N MET A 67 -16.43 -0.47 0.46
CA MET A 67 -16.90 -0.68 1.83
C MET A 67 -18.43 -0.71 1.94
N ALA A 68 -19.13 -0.03 1.04
CA ALA A 68 -20.60 0.02 1.00
C ALA A 68 -21.24 -1.05 0.09
N LEU A 69 -20.42 -1.88 -0.56
CA LEU A 69 -20.85 -2.84 -1.59
C LEU A 69 -20.62 -4.30 -1.20
N VAL A 70 -20.04 -4.55 -0.03
CA VAL A 70 -19.64 -5.88 0.43
C VAL A 70 -20.46 -6.33 1.62
N ASP A 71 -20.56 -7.65 1.80
CA ASP A 71 -21.33 -8.26 2.89
C ASP A 71 -20.61 -8.13 4.23
N GLU A 72 -19.28 -8.22 4.22
CA GLU A 72 -18.45 -8.14 5.41
C GLU A 72 -17.18 -7.32 5.17
N VAL A 73 -16.84 -6.48 6.14
CA VAL A 73 -15.55 -5.79 6.20
C VAL A 73 -14.81 -6.25 7.46
N THR A 74 -13.57 -6.71 7.32
CA THR A 74 -12.75 -7.11 8.47
C THR A 74 -12.46 -5.94 9.41
N SER A 75 -12.04 -6.23 10.65
CA SER A 75 -11.61 -5.19 11.61
C SER A 75 -10.54 -4.26 11.03
N ARG A 76 -9.59 -4.81 10.25
CA ARG A 76 -8.55 -4.04 9.54
C ARG A 76 -9.13 -3.11 8.49
N GLY A 77 -10.04 -3.60 7.64
CA GLY A 77 -10.71 -2.77 6.64
C GLY A 77 -11.49 -1.61 7.27
N ARG A 78 -12.18 -1.87 8.39
CA ARG A 78 -12.90 -0.84 9.17
C ARG A 78 -11.95 0.16 9.82
N LEU A 79 -10.82 -0.30 10.36
CA LEU A 79 -9.82 0.55 11.00
C LEU A 79 -9.23 1.57 10.02
N VAL A 80 -8.86 1.11 8.82
CA VAL A 80 -8.34 1.98 7.75
C VAL A 80 -9.43 2.87 7.16
N GLY A 81 -10.69 2.39 7.13
CA GLY A 81 -11.77 3.06 6.38
C GLY A 81 -11.62 2.92 4.87
N ALA A 82 -10.95 1.86 4.42
CA ALA A 82 -10.83 1.47 3.02
C ALA A 82 -10.41 0.00 2.90
N VAL A 83 -10.83 -0.68 1.83
CA VAL A 83 -10.48 -2.09 1.54
C VAL A 83 -9.80 -2.18 0.17
N ASN A 84 -8.75 -2.97 0.06
CA ASN A 84 -8.03 -3.20 -1.21
C ASN A 84 -8.15 -4.65 -1.69
N THR A 85 -8.87 -5.51 -0.97
CA THR A 85 -8.92 -6.96 -1.21
C THR A 85 -10.32 -7.49 -0.93
N LEU A 86 -10.96 -8.07 -1.95
CA LEU A 86 -12.28 -8.71 -1.87
C LEU A 86 -12.12 -10.20 -2.13
N LEU A 87 -12.60 -11.02 -1.21
CA LEU A 87 -12.69 -12.48 -1.34
C LEU A 87 -14.14 -12.86 -1.65
N LEU A 88 -14.33 -13.61 -2.74
CA LEU A 88 -15.62 -14.20 -3.09
C LEU A 88 -15.67 -15.64 -2.56
N VAL A 89 -16.56 -15.87 -1.60
CA VAL A 89 -16.70 -17.16 -0.91
C VAL A 89 -18.15 -17.37 -0.51
N ASP A 90 -18.69 -18.56 -0.81
CA ASP A 90 -20.04 -18.97 -0.42
C ASP A 90 -21.15 -17.96 -0.76
N GLY A 91 -21.04 -17.33 -1.93
CA GLY A 91 -21.99 -16.31 -2.39
C GLY A 91 -21.91 -14.96 -1.66
N ARG A 92 -20.86 -14.74 -0.86
CA ARG A 92 -20.59 -13.51 -0.12
C ARG A 92 -19.29 -12.86 -0.59
N VAL A 93 -19.20 -11.55 -0.37
CA VAL A 93 -18.02 -10.73 -0.58
C VAL A 93 -17.47 -10.28 0.77
N VAL A 94 -16.32 -10.82 1.15
CA VAL A 94 -15.59 -10.45 2.36
C VAL A 94 -14.43 -9.52 1.98
N ALA A 95 -14.36 -8.36 2.62
CA ALA A 95 -13.40 -7.33 2.27
C ALA A 95 -12.39 -7.03 3.38
N THR A 96 -11.14 -6.83 3.00
CA THR A 96 -10.06 -6.48 3.92
C THR A 96 -9.07 -5.49 3.30
N ASN A 97 -8.12 -5.04 4.12
CA ASN A 97 -7.02 -4.18 3.70
C ASN A 97 -5.69 -4.88 3.97
N THR A 98 -4.96 -5.20 2.90
CA THR A 98 -3.62 -5.80 2.95
C THR A 98 -2.50 -4.77 2.82
N ASP A 99 -2.79 -3.51 2.47
CA ASP A 99 -1.76 -2.45 2.40
C ASP A 99 -1.18 -2.17 3.79
N LEU A 100 -2.01 -2.13 4.84
CA LEU A 100 -1.56 -1.93 6.21
C LEU A 100 -0.56 -3.02 6.61
N THR A 101 -0.93 -4.29 6.46
CA THR A 101 -0.04 -5.40 6.77
C THR A 101 1.19 -5.46 5.87
N GLY A 102 1.01 -5.14 4.59
CA GLY A 102 2.11 -5.13 3.62
C GLY A 102 3.12 -4.04 3.95
N ALA A 103 2.65 -2.88 4.41
CA ALA A 103 3.50 -1.78 4.87
C ALA A 103 4.29 -2.16 6.11
N ALA A 104 3.66 -2.81 7.09
CA ALA A 104 4.34 -3.25 8.31
C ALA A 104 5.43 -4.30 7.98
N ALA A 105 5.10 -5.29 7.14
CA ALA A 105 6.04 -6.32 6.70
C ALA A 105 7.21 -5.73 5.87
N ALA A 106 6.91 -4.79 4.97
CA ALA A 106 7.93 -4.12 4.16
C ALA A 106 8.93 -3.32 5.00
N VAL A 107 8.46 -2.59 6.03
CA VAL A 107 9.36 -1.88 6.94
C VAL A 107 10.18 -2.87 7.77
N HIS A 108 9.54 -3.89 8.35
CA HIS A 108 10.21 -4.89 9.19
C HIS A 108 11.28 -5.69 8.44
N GLU A 109 11.06 -6.01 7.15
CA GLU A 109 12.03 -6.69 6.30
C GLU A 109 13.32 -5.88 6.07
N ARG A 110 13.22 -4.55 6.06
CA ARG A 110 14.37 -3.65 5.81
C ARG A 110 14.98 -3.07 7.08
N TYR A 111 14.23 -3.07 8.18
CA TYR A 111 14.59 -2.43 9.42
C TYR A 111 14.05 -3.21 10.63
N ASP A 112 14.96 -3.73 11.44
CA ASP A 112 14.67 -4.47 12.68
C ASP A 112 14.72 -3.60 13.94
N GLY A 113 15.03 -2.32 13.78
CA GLY A 113 15.11 -1.37 14.88
C GLY A 113 13.75 -0.87 15.37
N PRO A 114 13.74 -0.10 16.48
CA PRO A 114 12.50 0.38 17.07
C PRO A 114 11.84 1.47 16.23
N VAL A 115 10.53 1.39 16.06
CA VAL A 115 9.70 2.42 15.41
C VAL A 115 8.85 3.10 16.49
N ARG A 116 9.37 4.12 17.17
CA ARG A 116 8.66 4.84 18.26
C ARG A 116 7.94 6.07 17.75
N SER A 117 8.54 6.77 16.79
CA SER A 117 7.92 7.93 16.15
C SER A 117 8.16 7.95 14.65
N ALA A 118 7.22 8.52 13.92
CA ALA A 118 7.33 8.62 12.47
C ALA A 118 6.70 9.89 11.92
N SER A 119 7.23 10.36 10.80
CA SER A 119 6.66 11.43 10.00
C SER A 119 6.09 10.87 8.69
N ILE A 120 4.98 11.44 8.21
CA ILE A 120 4.37 11.03 6.94
C ILE A 120 4.16 12.27 6.07
N LEU A 121 4.77 12.29 4.89
CA LEU A 121 4.52 13.31 3.87
C LEU A 121 3.23 12.95 3.12
N GLY A 122 2.18 13.74 3.33
CA GLY A 122 0.85 13.52 2.79
C GLY A 122 -0.14 12.98 3.82
N ALA A 123 -1.42 13.01 3.47
CA ALA A 123 -2.51 12.64 4.37
C ALA A 123 -3.68 11.94 3.65
N GLY A 124 -3.38 11.17 2.60
CA GLY A 124 -4.37 10.37 1.88
C GLY A 124 -4.56 8.96 2.45
N ALA A 125 -5.32 8.11 1.74
CA ALA A 125 -5.60 6.73 2.20
C ALA A 125 -4.34 5.87 2.40
N THR A 126 -3.30 6.07 1.58
CA THR A 126 -2.00 5.40 1.77
C THR A 126 -1.34 5.87 3.06
N ALA A 127 -1.39 7.18 3.38
CA ALA A 127 -0.85 7.72 4.63
C ALA A 127 -1.57 7.16 5.86
N ALA A 128 -2.90 6.94 5.78
CA ALA A 128 -3.65 6.28 6.85
C ALA A 128 -3.19 4.82 7.04
N SER A 129 -3.05 4.07 5.93
CA SER A 129 -2.64 2.66 5.98
C SER A 129 -1.21 2.50 6.52
N THR A 130 -0.26 3.34 6.07
CA THR A 130 1.12 3.31 6.55
C THR A 130 1.26 3.85 7.97
N GLY A 131 0.49 4.87 8.36
CA GLY A 131 0.47 5.35 9.74
C GLY A 131 -0.02 4.28 10.72
N LEU A 132 -1.08 3.56 10.37
CA LEU A 132 -1.55 2.41 11.13
C LEU A 132 -0.52 1.27 11.17
N ALA A 133 0.14 0.98 10.05
CA ALA A 133 1.21 -0.02 9.99
C ALA A 133 2.40 0.33 10.90
N LEU A 134 2.77 1.61 10.98
CA LEU A 134 3.81 2.08 11.90
C LEU A 134 3.38 1.93 13.36
N CYS A 135 2.08 2.10 13.67
CA CYS A 135 1.55 1.83 15.00
C CYS A 135 1.60 0.33 15.35
N ASP A 136 1.34 -0.56 14.40
CA ASP A 136 1.53 -2.02 14.56
C ASP A 136 3.01 -2.35 14.88
N LEU A 137 3.95 -1.56 14.35
CA LEU A 137 5.39 -1.67 14.61
C LEU A 137 5.86 -0.98 15.90
N GLY A 138 4.95 -0.34 16.64
CA GLY A 138 5.22 0.26 17.94
C GLY A 138 5.22 1.79 17.98
N ALA A 139 4.88 2.47 16.88
CA ALA A 139 4.88 3.94 16.87
C ALA A 139 3.80 4.47 17.84
N THR A 140 4.22 5.37 18.72
CA THR A 140 3.33 6.07 19.66
C THR A 140 3.10 7.52 19.25
N THR A 141 3.89 8.05 18.32
CA THR A 141 3.76 9.41 17.79
C THR A 141 3.86 9.40 16.28
N ILE A 142 2.85 9.93 15.60
CA ILE A 142 2.83 10.11 14.15
C ILE A 142 2.64 11.60 13.83
N THR A 143 3.48 12.15 12.98
CA THR A 143 3.33 13.53 12.47
C THR A 143 2.96 13.48 10.99
N LEU A 144 1.76 13.94 10.64
CA LEU A 144 1.31 14.10 9.27
C LEU A 144 1.72 15.48 8.73
N LEU A 145 2.51 15.52 7.67
CA LEU A 145 2.94 16.75 7.01
C LEU A 145 2.14 16.92 5.73
N ALA A 146 1.23 17.88 5.70
CA ALA A 146 0.27 18.05 4.60
C ALA A 146 0.15 19.52 4.17
N ARG A 147 -0.35 19.74 2.93
CA ARG A 147 -0.55 21.11 2.39
C ARG A 147 -1.77 21.80 2.99
N SER A 148 -2.75 21.01 3.40
CA SER A 148 -4.02 21.46 3.97
C SER A 148 -4.33 20.55 5.15
N PRO A 149 -4.34 21.10 6.38
CA PRO A 149 -4.69 20.35 7.59
C PRO A 149 -6.09 19.71 7.50
N GLU A 150 -7.02 20.34 6.79
CA GLU A 150 -8.38 19.84 6.59
C GLU A 150 -8.39 18.47 5.91
N ARG A 151 -7.46 18.26 4.95
CA ARG A 151 -7.31 16.98 4.24
C ARG A 151 -6.71 15.89 5.12
N ALA A 152 -6.10 16.25 6.25
CA ALA A 152 -5.53 15.29 7.18
C ALA A 152 -6.53 14.71 8.18
N ARG A 153 -7.70 15.35 8.37
CA ARG A 153 -8.68 14.93 9.40
C ARG A 153 -9.04 13.45 9.35
N GLU A 154 -9.41 12.94 8.17
CA GLU A 154 -9.75 11.52 7.99
C GLU A 154 -8.59 10.59 8.36
N THR A 155 -7.36 10.98 7.99
CA THR A 155 -6.15 10.21 8.28
C THR A 155 -5.78 10.26 9.76
N VAL A 156 -5.91 11.42 10.40
CA VAL A 156 -5.75 11.58 11.86
C VAL A 156 -6.74 10.69 12.60
N GLU A 157 -8.02 10.72 12.22
CA GLU A 157 -9.04 9.89 12.85
C GLU A 157 -8.78 8.39 12.63
N ALA A 158 -8.37 7.98 11.42
CA ALA A 158 -8.06 6.58 11.13
C ALA A 158 -6.90 6.08 12.01
N ILE A 159 -5.79 6.83 12.07
CA ILE A 159 -4.63 6.47 12.90
C ILE A 159 -4.98 6.51 14.39
N GLY A 160 -5.74 7.49 14.84
CA GLY A 160 -6.19 7.63 16.23
C GLY A 160 -7.12 6.52 16.72
N ARG A 161 -7.77 5.77 15.81
CA ARG A 161 -8.56 4.57 16.14
C ARG A 161 -7.70 3.34 16.44
N HIS A 162 -6.40 3.39 16.21
CA HIS A 162 -5.50 2.29 16.52
C HIS A 162 -5.56 1.96 18.03
N PRO A 163 -5.54 0.67 18.44
CA PRO A 163 -5.64 0.28 19.85
C PRO A 163 -4.56 0.90 20.77
N SER A 164 -3.37 1.19 20.25
CA SER A 164 -2.30 1.87 21.01
C SER A 164 -2.58 3.33 21.32
N ARG A 165 -3.59 3.95 20.68
CA ARG A 165 -3.95 5.37 20.82
C ARG A 165 -2.74 6.31 20.66
N PRO A 166 -2.08 6.30 19.49
CA PRO A 166 -0.92 7.15 19.26
C PRO A 166 -1.31 8.63 19.31
N THR A 167 -0.35 9.48 19.65
CA THR A 167 -0.45 10.93 19.37
C THR A 167 -0.31 11.15 17.88
N VAL A 168 -1.25 11.88 17.28
CA VAL A 168 -1.21 12.20 15.85
C VAL A 168 -1.24 13.72 15.67
N ASP A 169 -0.12 14.27 15.25
CA ASP A 169 0.05 15.70 15.00
C ASP A 169 -0.07 16.01 13.51
N VAL A 170 -0.49 17.23 13.19
CA VAL A 170 -0.56 17.72 11.81
C VAL A 170 0.31 18.96 11.66
N GLY A 171 1.28 18.89 10.77
CA GLY A 171 2.18 19.97 10.40
C GLY A 171 2.08 20.35 8.93
N SER A 172 2.90 21.33 8.55
CA SER A 172 3.09 21.76 7.17
C SER A 172 4.04 20.83 6.41
N LEU A 173 3.86 20.73 5.10
CA LEU A 173 4.84 20.07 4.21
C LEU A 173 6.22 20.77 4.20
N ASP A 174 6.30 22.00 4.70
CA ASP A 174 7.54 22.75 4.86
C ASP A 174 8.27 22.51 6.18
N ASP A 175 7.63 21.80 7.13
CA ASP A 175 8.27 21.42 8.38
C ASP A 175 9.35 20.35 8.15
N VAL A 176 10.29 20.26 9.08
CA VAL A 176 11.35 19.25 9.05
C VAL A 176 10.80 17.94 9.60
N PRO A 177 10.77 16.84 8.81
CA PRO A 177 10.34 15.55 9.30
C PRO A 177 11.30 15.02 10.38
N THR A 178 10.75 14.38 11.40
CA THR A 178 11.51 13.79 12.51
C THR A 178 11.02 12.37 12.82
N GLY A 179 11.78 11.66 13.65
CA GLY A 179 11.44 10.32 14.13
C GLY A 179 12.32 9.23 13.53
N ASP A 180 11.90 7.98 13.73
CA ASP A 180 12.64 6.79 13.31
C ASP A 180 12.35 6.47 11.84
N VAL A 181 11.12 6.71 11.38
CA VAL A 181 10.67 6.42 10.00
C VAL A 181 10.01 7.63 9.36
N LEU A 182 10.35 7.90 8.11
CA LEU A 182 9.68 8.87 7.25
C LEU A 182 8.95 8.12 6.14
N VAL A 183 7.63 8.26 6.04
CA VAL A 183 6.86 7.74 4.90
C VAL A 183 6.59 8.86 3.90
N SER A 184 7.02 8.71 2.66
CA SER A 184 6.62 9.59 1.56
C SER A 184 5.43 8.99 0.83
N THR A 185 4.32 9.74 0.78
CA THR A 185 3.15 9.42 -0.06
C THR A 185 2.89 10.47 -1.14
N VAL A 186 3.83 11.41 -1.31
CA VAL A 186 3.73 12.50 -2.27
C VAL A 186 4.29 12.09 -3.64
N PRO A 187 3.75 12.61 -4.76
CA PRO A 187 4.27 12.32 -6.09
C PRO A 187 5.76 12.67 -6.23
N ALA A 188 6.52 11.92 -7.03
CA ALA A 188 7.94 12.17 -7.28
C ALA A 188 8.21 13.61 -7.77
N GLY A 189 7.35 14.15 -8.64
CA GLY A 189 7.46 15.53 -9.12
C GLY A 189 7.25 16.62 -8.05
N ALA A 190 6.72 16.26 -6.87
CA ALA A 190 6.58 17.15 -5.73
C ALA A 190 7.79 17.11 -4.78
N GLN A 191 8.74 16.20 -5.00
CA GLN A 191 9.93 16.02 -4.16
C GLN A 191 11.03 16.97 -4.60
N THR A 192 10.85 18.26 -4.28
CA THR A 192 11.83 19.31 -4.60
C THR A 192 13.17 19.06 -3.88
N PRO A 193 14.29 19.60 -4.37
CA PRO A 193 15.58 19.51 -3.67
C PRO A 193 15.51 20.00 -2.21
N ALA A 194 14.71 21.05 -1.94
CA ALA A 194 14.50 21.56 -0.59
C ALA A 194 13.76 20.55 0.30
N LEU A 195 12.74 19.87 -0.21
CA LEU A 195 12.03 18.80 0.51
C LEU A 195 12.98 17.63 0.80
N VAL A 196 13.72 17.16 -0.20
CA VAL A 196 14.69 16.06 -0.04
C VAL A 196 15.75 16.41 1.02
N ALA A 197 16.27 17.64 1.01
CA ALA A 197 17.23 18.11 2.01
C ALA A 197 16.65 18.09 3.43
N ARG A 198 15.40 18.53 3.64
CA ARG A 198 14.73 18.46 4.95
C ARG A 198 14.56 17.03 5.46
N CYS A 199 14.38 16.07 4.57
CA CYS A 199 14.18 14.66 4.91
C CYS A 199 15.47 13.90 5.26
N SER A 200 16.65 14.55 5.18
CA SER A 200 17.95 13.88 5.34
C SER A 200 18.24 13.37 6.76
N GLY A 201 17.58 13.94 7.79
CA GLY A 201 17.80 13.59 9.19
C GLY A 201 17.12 12.30 9.68
N VAL A 202 16.22 11.70 8.89
CA VAL A 202 15.47 10.50 9.30
C VAL A 202 16.19 9.23 8.80
N PRO A 203 16.48 8.24 9.66
CA PRO A 203 17.33 7.10 9.30
C PRO A 203 16.66 6.08 8.37
N VAL A 204 15.33 5.94 8.45
CA VAL A 204 14.55 5.03 7.60
C VAL A 204 13.57 5.84 6.76
N VAL A 205 13.59 5.65 5.45
CA VAL A 205 12.63 6.28 4.54
C VAL A 205 11.85 5.20 3.81
N PHE A 206 10.53 5.31 3.89
CA PHE A 206 9.58 4.51 3.15
C PHE A 206 8.99 5.35 2.02
N GLU A 207 9.50 5.17 0.81
CA GLU A 207 8.94 5.73 -0.41
C GLU A 207 7.87 4.79 -0.94
N VAL A 208 6.58 5.18 -0.92
CA VAL A 208 5.50 4.27 -1.38
C VAL A 208 5.41 4.16 -2.90
N LEU A 209 6.09 5.05 -3.63
CA LEU A 209 6.20 4.95 -5.08
C LEU A 209 7.21 3.87 -5.48
N TYR A 210 6.90 3.15 -6.55
CA TYR A 210 7.82 2.20 -7.20
C TYR A 210 8.09 2.53 -8.67
N ASP A 211 7.33 3.47 -9.23
CA ASP A 211 7.45 3.94 -10.61
C ASP A 211 6.87 5.38 -10.69
N PRO A 212 7.59 6.36 -11.26
CA PRO A 212 8.98 6.28 -11.75
C PRO A 212 10.01 6.01 -10.63
N TRP A 213 11.14 5.39 -10.96
CA TRP A 213 12.21 5.06 -10.00
C TRP A 213 13.63 5.29 -10.56
N PRO A 214 14.58 5.79 -9.76
CA PRO A 214 14.40 6.25 -8.37
C PRO A 214 13.65 7.59 -8.28
N THR A 215 12.90 7.79 -7.19
CA THR A 215 12.38 9.13 -6.85
C THR A 215 13.53 10.02 -6.35
N PRO A 216 13.40 11.37 -6.39
CA PRO A 216 14.40 12.25 -5.80
C PRO A 216 14.71 11.93 -4.33
N LEU A 217 13.69 11.55 -3.56
CA LEU A 217 13.86 11.15 -2.17
C LEU A 217 14.60 9.80 -2.05
N ALA A 218 14.21 8.79 -2.82
CA ALA A 218 14.88 7.49 -2.84
C ALA A 218 16.36 7.61 -3.21
N ALA A 219 16.69 8.36 -4.27
CA ALA A 219 18.06 8.62 -4.68
C ALA A 219 18.88 9.34 -3.59
N GLY A 220 18.23 10.25 -2.85
CA GLY A 220 18.85 10.90 -1.69
C GLY A 220 19.20 9.93 -0.57
N VAL A 221 18.29 9.01 -0.26
CA VAL A 221 18.45 7.99 0.80
C VAL A 221 19.58 7.03 0.45
N GLU A 222 19.63 6.53 -0.79
CA GLU A 222 20.68 5.65 -1.29
C GLU A 222 22.06 6.34 -1.22
N ARG A 223 22.15 7.60 -1.68
CA ARG A 223 23.38 8.40 -1.63
C ARG A 223 23.89 8.59 -0.20
N ASP A 224 22.98 8.73 0.77
CA ASP A 224 23.31 8.94 2.18
C ASP A 224 23.53 7.61 2.95
N GLY A 225 23.37 6.44 2.30
CA GLY A 225 23.53 5.13 2.95
C GLY A 225 22.49 4.81 4.02
N ARG A 226 21.31 5.43 3.91
CA ARG A 226 20.18 5.26 4.85
C ARG A 226 19.29 4.08 4.43
N VAL A 227 18.41 3.63 5.33
CA VAL A 227 17.51 2.50 5.04
C VAL A 227 16.37 2.98 4.14
N LEU A 228 16.22 2.30 3.00
CA LEU A 228 15.14 2.55 2.04
C LEU A 228 14.17 1.36 2.02
N VAL A 229 12.90 1.65 2.31
CA VAL A 229 11.76 0.79 2.01
C VAL A 229 11.09 1.36 0.76
N SER A 230 10.95 0.54 -0.28
CA SER A 230 10.41 0.97 -1.57
C SER A 230 8.93 0.64 -1.72
N GLY A 231 8.28 1.30 -2.69
CA GLY A 231 6.90 0.99 -3.06
C GLY A 231 6.75 -0.43 -3.61
N LEU A 232 7.83 -1.03 -4.11
CA LEU A 232 7.83 -2.41 -4.56
C LEU A 232 7.79 -3.37 -3.37
N ASP A 233 8.51 -3.06 -2.29
CA ASP A 233 8.43 -3.85 -1.05
C ASP A 233 6.99 -3.87 -0.53
N LEU A 234 6.35 -2.70 -0.45
CA LEU A 234 4.92 -2.61 -0.12
C LEU A 234 4.06 -3.46 -1.05
N LEU A 235 4.23 -3.29 -2.37
CA LEU A 235 3.42 -3.94 -3.38
C LEU A 235 3.53 -5.47 -3.32
N VAL A 236 4.74 -5.99 -3.11
CA VAL A 236 5.02 -7.42 -3.02
C VAL A 236 4.41 -8.00 -1.75
N HIS A 237 4.63 -7.39 -0.58
CA HIS A 237 4.08 -7.88 0.69
C HIS A 237 2.55 -7.82 0.72
N GLN A 238 1.94 -6.74 0.22
CA GLN A 238 0.47 -6.68 0.15
C GLN A 238 -0.12 -7.69 -0.86
N ALA A 239 0.60 -7.97 -1.96
CA ALA A 239 0.16 -8.93 -2.98
C ALA A 239 0.31 -10.37 -2.49
N ALA A 240 1.35 -10.67 -1.73
CA ALA A 240 1.56 -11.96 -1.08
C ALA A 240 0.41 -12.26 -0.10
N HIS A 241 0.04 -11.29 0.74
CA HIS A 241 -1.11 -11.47 1.64
C HIS A 241 -2.43 -11.62 0.87
N GLN A 242 -2.63 -10.89 -0.23
CA GLN A 242 -3.79 -11.11 -1.12
C GLN A 242 -3.80 -12.52 -1.72
N PHE A 243 -2.64 -13.00 -2.17
CA PHE A 243 -2.48 -14.33 -2.73
C PHE A 243 -2.88 -15.40 -1.71
N GLU A 244 -2.43 -15.28 -0.47
CA GLU A 244 -2.79 -16.18 0.63
C GLU A 244 -4.30 -16.17 0.88
N ILE A 245 -4.91 -14.98 0.95
CA ILE A 245 -6.37 -14.84 1.12
C ILE A 245 -7.14 -15.52 -0.02
N PHE A 246 -6.70 -15.35 -1.27
CA PHE A 246 -7.42 -15.89 -2.42
C PHE A 246 -7.25 -17.40 -2.55
N THR A 247 -6.03 -17.91 -2.32
CA THR A 247 -5.64 -19.28 -2.64
C THR A 247 -5.64 -20.24 -1.47
N ASP A 248 -5.63 -19.73 -0.24
CA ASP A 248 -5.38 -20.48 0.99
C ASP A 248 -4.03 -21.24 0.96
N ARG A 249 -3.03 -20.65 0.28
CA ARG A 249 -1.66 -21.16 0.18
C ARG A 249 -0.67 -20.08 0.56
N GLU A 250 0.42 -20.49 1.20
CA GLU A 250 1.56 -19.60 1.47
C GLU A 250 2.06 -18.96 0.18
N ALA A 251 2.24 -17.64 0.21
CA ALA A 251 2.70 -16.91 -0.96
C ALA A 251 4.21 -17.18 -1.20
N PRO A 252 4.62 -17.52 -2.44
CA PRO A 252 6.03 -17.66 -2.78
C PRO A 252 6.67 -16.26 -2.94
N LEU A 253 6.85 -15.55 -1.82
CA LEU A 253 7.22 -14.13 -1.76
C LEU A 253 8.44 -13.79 -2.62
N ALA A 254 9.50 -14.60 -2.54
CA ALA A 254 10.72 -14.39 -3.31
C ALA A 254 10.49 -14.48 -4.83
N VAL A 255 9.62 -15.41 -5.28
CA VAL A 255 9.28 -15.55 -6.69
C VAL A 255 8.45 -14.37 -7.18
N MET A 256 7.46 -13.96 -6.38
CA MET A 256 6.64 -12.79 -6.68
C MET A 256 7.51 -11.54 -6.78
N ARG A 257 8.42 -11.35 -5.81
CA ARG A 257 9.38 -10.24 -5.80
C ARG A 257 10.24 -10.21 -7.06
N ALA A 258 10.90 -11.32 -7.38
CA ALA A 258 11.76 -11.41 -8.56
C ALA A 258 11.02 -11.07 -9.86
N ALA A 259 9.76 -11.51 -9.98
CA ALA A 259 8.92 -11.17 -11.14
C ALA A 259 8.59 -9.67 -11.21
N GLY A 260 8.30 -9.04 -10.07
CA GLY A 260 8.06 -7.59 -9.99
C GLY A 260 9.30 -6.76 -10.32
N GLU A 261 10.47 -7.17 -9.82
CA GLU A 261 11.76 -6.54 -10.11
C GLU A 261 12.11 -6.64 -11.60
N ALA A 262 11.95 -7.81 -12.21
CA ALA A 262 12.17 -8.02 -13.64
C ALA A 262 11.25 -7.13 -14.49
N ALA A 263 9.95 -7.11 -14.18
CA ALA A 263 8.99 -6.28 -14.91
C ALA A 263 9.24 -4.76 -14.75
N LEU A 264 9.81 -4.32 -13.62
CA LEU A 264 10.22 -2.92 -13.45
C LEU A 264 11.50 -2.60 -14.22
N ALA A 265 12.46 -3.51 -14.25
CA ALA A 265 13.68 -3.33 -15.04
C ALA A 265 13.37 -3.15 -16.53
N GLU A 266 12.40 -3.91 -17.08
CA GLU A 266 11.94 -3.78 -18.47
C GLU A 266 11.28 -2.43 -18.79
N ARG A 267 10.72 -1.74 -17.79
CA ARG A 267 10.08 -0.43 -17.97
C ARG A 267 11.05 0.74 -17.97
N ARG A 268 12.28 0.54 -17.47
CA ARG A 268 13.28 1.60 -17.44
C ARG A 268 13.84 1.79 -18.85
N PRO A 269 13.77 3.01 -19.43
CA PRO A 269 14.49 3.27 -20.67
C PRO A 269 15.99 3.03 -20.43
N ALA A 270 16.64 2.39 -21.41
CA ALA A 270 18.08 2.13 -21.43
C ALA A 270 18.91 3.42 -21.40
#